data_AF-A0A526TRM0-F1
#
_entry.id   AF-A0A526TRM0-F1
#
_cell.length_a   1.000
_cell.length_b   1.000
_cell.length_c   1.000
_cell.angle_alpha   90.00
_cell.angle_beta   90.00
_cell.angle_gamma   90.00
#
_symmetry.space_group_name_H-M   'P 1'
#
loop_
_entity.id
_entity.type
_entity.pdbx_description
1 polymer ?
#
loop_
_entity_poly.entity_id
_entity_poly.type
_entity_poly.pdbx_seq_one_letter_code
_entity_poly.pdbx_strand_id
1 'polypeptide(L)'
;LADTGPDKVLTQLGGHGVAAIYDSGKAGPTVLFRSELDALPIEELSGVPHSSRVPGKSHMCGHDGHTAILASLGRQLGRERPASGRVVLMFQPAEETGNGAAGVVADPRFGEIAPDFAFSLHNLPGVPFGEVRLKAGVVNCASRGMRIVLEGKTAHSS
;
A
#
# COMPACT_ATOMS: atom_id res chain seq x y z
N LEU A 1 -16.07 -1.80 1.95
CA LEU A 1 -16.00 -2.86 0.90
C LEU A 1 -16.88 -4.07 1.20
N ALA A 2 -17.41 -4.28 2.41
CA ALA A 2 -18.34 -5.40 2.64
C ALA A 2 -19.55 -5.34 1.68
N ASP A 3 -20.13 -4.16 1.51
CA ASP A 3 -21.29 -3.92 0.65
C ASP A 3 -21.01 -4.05 -0.85
N THR A 4 -19.75 -4.22 -1.25
CA THR A 4 -19.37 -4.50 -2.65
C THR A 4 -19.28 -6.00 -2.94
N GLY A 5 -19.59 -6.86 -1.97
CA GLY A 5 -19.68 -8.31 -2.16
C GLY A 5 -18.38 -9.01 -2.57
N PRO A 6 -17.22 -8.78 -1.92
CA PRO A 6 -16.04 -9.61 -2.17
C PRO A 6 -16.34 -11.08 -1.83
N ASP A 7 -15.83 -12.00 -2.63
CA ASP A 7 -16.03 -13.45 -2.44
C ASP A 7 -15.27 -13.95 -1.21
N LYS A 8 -14.18 -13.27 -0.85
CA LYS A 8 -13.42 -13.50 0.38
C LYS A 8 -12.73 -12.23 0.84
N VAL A 9 -12.63 -12.07 2.16
CA VAL A 9 -11.85 -11.00 2.79
C VAL A 9 -10.87 -11.64 3.76
N LEU A 10 -9.58 -11.33 3.60
CA LEU A 10 -8.55 -11.64 4.58
C LEU A 10 -8.22 -10.37 5.36
N THR A 11 -8.11 -10.49 6.67
CA THR A 11 -7.72 -9.40 7.56
C THR A 11 -6.48 -9.77 8.36
N GLN A 12 -5.86 -8.75 8.94
CA GLN A 12 -4.65 -8.85 9.76
C GLN A 12 -3.43 -9.42 9.01
N LEU A 13 -3.36 -9.22 7.68
CA LEU A 13 -2.17 -9.54 6.90
C LEU A 13 -1.07 -8.55 7.24
N GLY A 14 0.10 -9.03 7.70
CA GLY A 14 1.16 -8.14 8.19
C GLY A 14 0.71 -7.26 9.36
N GLY A 15 -0.20 -7.76 10.20
CA GLY A 15 -0.73 -7.06 11.39
C GLY A 15 -2.09 -6.40 11.15
N HIS A 16 -2.17 -5.42 10.24
CA HIS A 16 -3.40 -4.63 10.00
C HIS A 16 -3.90 -4.65 8.56
N GLY A 17 -3.22 -5.38 7.67
CA GLY A 17 -3.56 -5.40 6.25
C GLY A 17 -4.87 -6.13 5.97
N VAL A 18 -5.51 -5.72 4.88
CA VAL A 18 -6.77 -6.30 4.41
C VAL A 18 -6.65 -6.63 2.93
N ALA A 19 -7.07 -7.83 2.54
CA ALA A 19 -7.20 -8.23 1.14
C ALA A 19 -8.65 -8.59 0.83
N ALA A 20 -9.25 -7.92 -0.16
CA ALA A 20 -10.58 -8.24 -0.67
C ALA A 20 -10.47 -8.92 -2.05
N ILE A 21 -11.06 -10.10 -2.19
CA ILE A 21 -10.94 -10.95 -3.38
C ILE A 21 -12.24 -10.93 -4.16
N TYR A 22 -12.14 -10.70 -5.47
CA TYR A 22 -13.25 -10.72 -6.43
C TYR A 22 -12.94 -11.77 -7.50
N ASP A 23 -13.62 -12.91 -7.42
CA ASP A 23 -13.40 -14.07 -8.26
C ASP A 23 -14.45 -14.16 -9.37
N SER A 24 -14.02 -14.47 -10.58
CA SER A 24 -14.90 -14.72 -11.72
C SER A 24 -15.55 -16.10 -11.68
N GLY A 25 -15.01 -17.03 -10.89
CA GLY A 25 -15.35 -18.47 -10.92
C GLY A 25 -14.82 -19.20 -12.16
N LYS A 26 -14.04 -18.52 -13.01
CA LYS A 26 -13.44 -19.08 -14.24
C LYS A 26 -11.93 -19.10 -14.10
N ALA A 27 -11.30 -20.13 -14.65
CA ALA A 27 -9.84 -20.22 -14.69
C ALA A 27 -9.22 -18.97 -15.35
N GLY A 28 -8.13 -18.49 -14.75
CA GLY A 28 -7.43 -17.29 -15.20
C GLY A 28 -6.47 -16.79 -14.13
N PRO A 29 -5.77 -15.67 -14.38
CA PRO A 29 -4.74 -15.16 -13.49
C PRO A 29 -5.32 -14.52 -12.22
N THR A 30 -4.49 -14.46 -11.18
CA THR A 30 -4.69 -13.60 -10.01
C THR A 30 -4.00 -12.27 -10.25
N VAL A 31 -4.77 -11.19 -10.33
CA VAL A 31 -4.26 -9.82 -10.46
C VAL A 31 -4.45 -9.08 -9.15
N LEU A 32 -3.38 -8.56 -8.55
CA LEU A 32 -3.43 -7.81 -7.31
C LEU A 32 -3.22 -6.32 -7.58
N PHE A 33 -4.10 -5.49 -7.03
CA PHE A 33 -3.94 -4.05 -6.95
C PHE A 33 -3.68 -3.65 -5.49
N ARG A 34 -2.61 -2.91 -5.26
CA ARG A 34 -2.13 -2.55 -3.92
C ARG A 34 -2.29 -1.05 -3.63
N SER A 35 -2.73 -0.74 -2.42
CA SER A 35 -2.64 0.58 -1.79
C SER A 35 -2.14 0.46 -0.36
N GLU A 36 -1.82 1.58 0.26
CA GLU A 36 -1.27 1.72 1.60
C GLU A 36 -2.33 2.27 2.57
N LEU A 37 -2.27 1.83 3.82
CA LEU A 37 -3.21 2.24 4.87
C LEU A 37 -2.65 3.29 5.83
N ASP A 38 -1.32 3.35 5.97
CA ASP A 38 -0.68 4.14 7.02
C ASP A 38 -0.55 5.63 6.68
N ALA A 39 -0.54 6.43 7.74
CA ALA A 39 -0.31 7.87 7.73
C ALA A 39 1.09 8.18 8.29
N LEU A 40 1.47 9.45 8.30
CA LEU A 40 2.74 9.94 8.82
C LEU A 40 2.57 10.66 10.16
N PRO A 41 3.61 10.68 11.03
CA PRO A 41 3.64 11.46 12.27
C PRO A 41 3.94 12.95 11.97
N ILE A 42 3.08 13.57 11.15
CA ILE A 42 3.20 14.95 10.69
C ILE A 42 1.91 15.70 11.03
N GLU A 43 2.04 16.87 11.65
CA GLU A 43 0.91 17.79 11.89
C GLU A 43 0.37 18.35 10.57
N GLU A 44 -0.93 18.30 10.37
CA GLU A 44 -1.54 18.84 9.15
C GLU A 44 -1.81 20.33 9.26
N LEU A 45 -1.22 21.10 8.35
CA LEU A 45 -1.36 22.56 8.28
C LEU A 45 -2.16 23.02 7.06
N SER A 46 -2.84 22.09 6.37
CA SER A 46 -3.53 22.35 5.10
C SER A 46 -4.76 23.25 5.26
N GLY A 47 -5.45 23.15 6.40
CA GLY A 47 -6.68 23.89 6.70
C GLY A 47 -7.89 23.48 5.85
N VAL A 48 -7.80 22.36 5.12
CA VAL A 48 -8.91 21.89 4.26
C VAL A 48 -10.06 21.31 5.12
N PRO A 49 -11.31 21.28 4.63
CA PRO A 49 -12.45 20.79 5.42
C PRO A 49 -12.34 19.33 5.89
N HIS A 50 -11.53 18.53 5.19
CA HIS A 50 -11.25 17.13 5.51
C HIS A 50 -9.87 16.91 6.13
N SER A 51 -9.26 17.95 6.72
CA SER A 51 -8.00 17.83 7.45
C SER A 51 -8.09 16.77 8.54
N SER A 52 -6.96 16.17 8.86
CA SER A 52 -6.81 15.24 9.97
C SER A 52 -7.40 15.81 11.26
N ARG A 53 -8.14 14.96 11.97
CA ARG A 53 -8.67 15.25 13.30
C ARG A 53 -7.79 14.70 14.42
N VAL A 54 -6.69 14.04 14.06
CA VAL A 54 -5.76 13.41 15.00
C VAL A 54 -4.51 14.28 15.06
N PRO A 55 -4.25 14.98 16.19
CA PRO A 55 -3.07 15.83 16.33
C PRO A 55 -1.77 15.06 16.05
N GLY A 56 -0.86 15.70 15.33
CA GLY A 56 0.46 15.19 14.95
C GLY A 56 0.45 14.05 13.94
N LYS A 57 -0.69 13.75 13.30
CA LYS A 57 -0.79 12.65 12.32
C LYS A 57 -1.59 13.07 11.09
N SER A 58 -1.10 12.74 9.90
CA SER A 58 -1.80 13.07 8.65
C SER A 58 -1.31 12.28 7.45
N HIS A 59 -2.13 12.19 6.40
CA HIS A 59 -1.78 11.50 5.15
C HIS A 59 -1.03 12.44 4.18
N MET A 60 0.22 12.75 4.52
CA MET A 60 1.06 13.64 3.68
C MET A 60 1.77 12.93 2.53
N CYS A 61 1.58 11.61 2.39
CA CYS A 61 2.08 10.80 1.28
C CYS A 61 0.97 10.41 0.27
N GLY A 62 -0.29 10.80 0.52
CA GLY A 62 -1.43 10.53 -0.38
C GLY A 62 -2.03 9.11 -0.31
N HIS A 63 -1.67 8.34 0.71
CA HIS A 63 -2.18 6.98 0.94
C HIS A 63 -3.71 6.91 1.11
N ASP A 64 -4.32 7.98 1.63
CA ASP A 64 -5.76 8.18 1.65
C ASP A 64 -6.38 8.19 0.24
N GLY A 65 -5.75 8.92 -0.69
CA GLY A 65 -6.12 8.95 -2.10
C GLY A 65 -5.96 7.58 -2.77
N HIS A 66 -4.84 6.89 -2.54
CA HIS A 66 -4.60 5.54 -3.08
C HIS A 66 -5.67 4.55 -2.60
N THR A 67 -5.97 4.55 -1.31
CA THR A 67 -7.00 3.71 -0.71
C THR A 67 -8.39 4.04 -1.25
N ALA A 68 -8.72 5.33 -1.44
CA ALA A 68 -9.99 5.73 -2.05
C ALA A 68 -10.14 5.23 -3.50
N ILE A 69 -9.08 5.34 -4.31
CA ILE A 69 -9.06 4.82 -5.69
C ILE A 69 -9.28 3.30 -5.68
N LEU A 70 -8.56 2.57 -4.84
CA LEU A 70 -8.68 1.12 -4.76
C LEU A 70 -10.06 0.68 -4.26
N ALA A 71 -10.65 1.41 -3.31
CA ALA A 71 -12.01 1.17 -2.87
C ALA A 71 -13.04 1.40 -3.99
N SER A 72 -12.84 2.40 -4.84
CA SER A 72 -13.65 2.63 -6.04
C SER A 72 -13.57 1.47 -7.03
N LEU A 73 -12.37 0.89 -7.24
CA LEU A 73 -12.21 -0.33 -8.04
C LEU A 73 -13.01 -1.49 -7.45
N GLY A 74 -13.03 -1.67 -6.12
CA GLY A 74 -13.87 -2.66 -5.46
C GLY A 74 -15.37 -2.49 -5.73
N ARG A 75 -15.85 -1.25 -5.82
CA ARG A 75 -17.24 -0.97 -6.21
C ARG A 75 -17.54 -1.37 -7.66
N GLN A 76 -16.57 -1.24 -8.56
CA GLN A 76 -16.71 -1.70 -9.94
C GLN A 76 -16.75 -3.22 -10.00
N LEU A 77 -15.81 -3.89 -9.32
CA LEU A 77 -15.73 -5.35 -9.27
C LEU A 77 -16.95 -6.01 -8.61
N GLY A 78 -17.57 -5.32 -7.64
CA GLY A 78 -18.82 -5.77 -7.03
C GLY A 78 -20.04 -5.70 -7.96
N ARG A 79 -20.01 -4.81 -8.97
CA ARG A 79 -21.05 -4.74 -10.01
C ARG A 79 -20.78 -5.72 -11.15
N GLU A 80 -19.51 -5.86 -11.51
CA GLU A 80 -19.07 -6.71 -12.61
C GLU A 80 -17.78 -7.43 -12.21
N ARG A 81 -17.87 -8.74 -12.04
CA ARG A 81 -16.70 -9.58 -11.76
C ARG A 81 -15.70 -9.52 -12.92
N PRO A 82 -14.41 -9.80 -12.68
CA PRO A 82 -13.46 -9.95 -13.78
C PRO A 82 -13.95 -11.02 -14.77
N ALA A 83 -13.60 -10.88 -16.05
CA ALA A 83 -14.06 -11.80 -17.09
C ALA A 83 -13.52 -13.23 -16.91
N SER A 84 -12.34 -13.37 -16.29
CA SER A 84 -11.66 -14.63 -15.95
C SER A 84 -10.69 -14.41 -14.78
N GLY A 85 -10.31 -15.46 -14.07
CA GLY A 85 -9.41 -15.38 -12.93
C GLY A 85 -10.03 -14.61 -11.76
N ARG A 86 -9.18 -13.93 -10.99
CA ARG A 86 -9.61 -13.16 -9.82
C ARG A 86 -8.79 -11.89 -9.63
N VAL A 87 -9.42 -10.89 -9.04
CA VAL A 87 -8.77 -9.63 -8.64
C VAL A 87 -8.67 -9.56 -7.12
N VAL A 88 -7.48 -9.25 -6.61
CA VAL A 88 -7.22 -9.01 -5.19
C VAL A 88 -6.97 -7.53 -4.98
N LEU A 89 -7.73 -6.90 -4.08
CA LEU A 89 -7.48 -5.54 -3.63
C LEU A 89 -6.77 -5.60 -2.28
N MET A 90 -5.48 -5.26 -2.28
CA MET A 90 -4.60 -5.32 -1.11
C MET A 90 -4.42 -3.94 -0.49
N PHE A 91 -4.92 -3.77 0.72
CA PHE A 91 -4.74 -2.59 1.57
C PHE A 91 -3.63 -2.90 2.58
N GLN A 92 -2.39 -2.55 2.22
CA GLN A 92 -1.18 -2.88 2.96
C GLN A 92 -0.94 -1.88 4.10
N PRO A 93 -0.59 -2.32 5.32
CA PRO A 93 -0.18 -1.43 6.39
C PRO A 93 1.31 -1.06 6.29
N ALA A 94 1.75 -0.08 7.08
CA ALA A 94 3.14 0.16 7.44
C ALA A 94 4.13 0.28 6.25
N GLU A 95 3.71 0.95 5.17
CA GLU A 95 4.59 1.27 4.05
C GLU A 95 5.72 2.22 4.49
N GLU A 96 5.41 3.24 5.28
CA GLU A 96 6.34 4.33 5.63
C GLU A 96 7.54 3.85 6.48
N THR A 97 7.42 2.67 7.08
CA THR A 97 8.49 2.03 7.86
C THR A 97 9.25 0.97 7.08
N GLY A 98 8.84 0.68 5.84
CA GLY A 98 9.38 -0.39 5.00
C GLY A 98 8.97 -1.81 5.43
N ASN A 99 8.16 -1.96 6.49
CA ASN A 99 7.84 -3.27 7.06
C ASN A 99 6.59 -3.91 6.46
N GLY A 100 5.71 -3.11 5.86
CA GLY A 100 4.39 -3.53 5.41
C GLY A 100 4.37 -4.69 4.41
N ALA A 101 5.04 -4.51 3.27
CA ALA A 101 5.05 -5.49 2.20
C ALA A 101 5.69 -6.81 2.66
N ALA A 102 6.82 -6.71 3.37
CA ALA A 102 7.50 -7.87 3.95
C ALA A 102 6.60 -8.62 4.94
N GLY A 103 5.89 -7.90 5.81
CA GLY A 103 4.96 -8.49 6.78
C GLY A 103 3.76 -9.17 6.13
N VAL A 104 3.21 -8.61 5.04
CA VAL A 104 2.11 -9.21 4.30
C VAL A 104 2.55 -10.48 3.58
N VAL A 105 3.71 -10.46 2.92
CA VAL A 105 4.26 -11.63 2.21
C VAL A 105 4.65 -12.75 3.17
N ALA A 106 5.10 -12.41 4.38
CA ALA A 106 5.46 -13.38 5.42
C ALA A 106 4.24 -14.01 6.12
N ASP A 107 3.03 -13.48 5.93
CA ASP A 107 1.82 -14.09 6.49
C ASP A 107 1.62 -15.50 5.90
N PRO A 108 1.37 -16.55 6.70
CA PRO A 108 1.18 -17.90 6.18
C PRO A 108 0.00 -18.03 5.20
N ARG A 109 -0.95 -17.08 5.23
CA ARG A 109 -2.10 -17.02 4.32
C ARG A 109 -1.80 -16.26 3.03
N PHE A 110 -0.61 -15.68 2.86
CA PHE A 110 -0.26 -14.94 1.64
C PHE A 110 -0.40 -15.82 0.39
N GLY A 111 -0.13 -17.12 0.50
CA GLY A 111 -0.32 -18.07 -0.61
C GLY A 111 -1.76 -18.10 -1.15
N GLU A 112 -2.76 -17.71 -0.36
CA GLU A 112 -4.16 -17.63 -0.80
C GLU A 112 -4.42 -16.47 -1.75
N ILE A 113 -3.60 -15.42 -1.70
CA ILE A 113 -3.72 -14.18 -2.48
C ILE A 113 -2.49 -13.88 -3.35
N ALA A 114 -1.53 -14.80 -3.42
CA ALA A 114 -0.31 -14.65 -4.20
C ALA A 114 -0.68 -14.32 -5.67
N PRO A 115 -0.24 -13.17 -6.21
CA PRO A 115 -0.62 -12.75 -7.54
C PRO A 115 0.31 -13.28 -8.63
N ASP A 116 -0.25 -13.46 -9.83
CA ASP A 116 0.54 -13.57 -11.06
C ASP A 116 1.05 -12.18 -11.50
N PHE A 117 0.25 -11.14 -11.27
CA PHE A 117 0.59 -9.74 -11.55
C PHE A 117 0.20 -8.83 -10.39
N ALA A 118 1.11 -7.93 -9.99
CA ALA A 118 0.85 -6.93 -8.97
C ALA A 118 1.00 -5.52 -9.57
N PHE A 119 0.01 -4.66 -9.29
CA PHE A 119 -0.03 -3.26 -9.70
C PHE A 119 -0.20 -2.36 -8.48
N SER A 120 0.46 -1.22 -8.51
CA SER A 120 0.23 -0.12 -7.58
C SER A 120 0.44 1.20 -8.31
N LEU A 121 0.01 2.29 -7.67
CA LEU A 121 0.27 3.65 -8.12
C LEU A 121 0.78 4.46 -6.93
N HIS A 122 1.41 5.59 -7.24
CA HIS A 122 1.73 6.60 -6.25
C HIS A 122 1.43 7.96 -6.87
N ASN A 123 0.79 8.87 -6.13
CA ASN A 123 0.68 10.25 -6.58
C ASN A 123 2.08 10.87 -6.68
N LEU A 124 2.32 11.64 -7.75
CA LEU A 124 3.58 12.33 -7.96
C LEU A 124 3.30 13.83 -8.13
N PRO A 125 3.42 14.63 -7.05
CA PRO A 125 3.24 16.07 -7.14
C PRO A 125 4.10 16.69 -8.26
N GLY A 126 3.50 17.58 -9.05
CA GLY A 126 4.13 18.19 -10.22
C GLY A 126 3.87 17.47 -11.54
N VAL A 127 3.26 16.28 -11.53
CA VAL A 127 2.70 15.65 -12.73
C VAL A 127 1.29 16.21 -12.99
N PRO A 128 0.96 16.64 -14.23
CA PRO A 128 -0.37 17.12 -14.57
C PRO A 128 -1.48 16.09 -14.28
N PHE A 129 -2.66 16.59 -13.94
CA PHE A 129 -3.83 15.75 -13.74
C PHE A 129 -4.20 15.00 -15.03
N GLY A 130 -4.53 13.71 -14.90
CA GLY A 130 -4.86 12.83 -16.03
C GLY A 130 -3.64 12.18 -16.70
N GLU A 131 -2.41 12.54 -16.31
CA GLU A 131 -1.20 11.90 -16.81
C GLU A 131 -0.76 10.73 -15.92
N VAL A 132 -0.39 9.62 -16.56
CA VAL A 132 0.23 8.47 -15.91
C VAL A 132 1.62 8.27 -16.49
N ARG A 133 2.63 8.18 -15.62
CA ARG A 133 4.01 7.93 -16.03
C ARG A 133 4.40 6.50 -15.74
N LEU A 134 4.97 5.85 -16.74
CA LEU A 134 5.46 4.47 -16.67
C LEU A 134 6.90 4.43 -17.14
N LYS A 135 7.69 3.56 -16.50
CA LYS A 135 9.07 3.30 -16.91
C LYS A 135 9.33 1.81 -16.76
N ALA A 136 9.92 1.19 -17.78
CA ALA A 136 10.39 -0.19 -17.69
C ALA A 136 11.65 -0.29 -16.81
N GLY A 137 11.76 -1.38 -16.07
CA GLY A 137 12.91 -1.64 -15.18
C GLY A 137 12.79 -0.92 -13.83
N VAL A 138 13.94 -0.51 -13.28
CA VAL A 138 14.01 0.07 -11.92
C VAL A 138 13.44 1.48 -11.90
N VAL A 139 12.49 1.74 -10.99
CA VAL A 139 11.84 3.06 -10.81
C VAL A 139 12.29 3.76 -9.54
N ASN A 140 12.49 3.02 -8.44
CA ASN A 140 12.86 3.56 -7.13
C ASN A 140 14.20 3.01 -6.63
N CYS A 141 14.88 3.77 -5.78
CA CYS A 141 16.14 3.36 -5.16
C CYS A 141 15.90 2.37 -4.01
N ALA A 142 16.83 1.42 -3.83
CA ALA A 142 16.88 0.64 -2.60
C ALA A 142 17.35 1.54 -1.44
N SER A 143 16.72 1.43 -0.28
CA SER A 143 17.14 2.12 0.94
C SER A 143 17.73 1.14 1.95
N ARG A 144 18.89 1.47 2.51
CA ARG A 144 19.60 0.68 3.52
C ARG A 144 20.17 1.65 4.56
N GLY A 145 19.79 1.47 5.83
CA GLY A 145 20.41 2.19 6.93
C GLY A 145 21.80 1.64 7.27
N MET A 146 22.74 2.52 7.63
CA MET A 146 24.07 2.15 8.12
C MET A 146 24.33 2.87 9.44
N ARG A 147 24.89 2.16 10.42
CA ARG A 147 25.35 2.73 11.69
C ARG A 147 26.84 2.44 11.85
N ILE A 148 27.64 3.48 12.01
CA ILE A 148 29.06 3.37 12.34
C ILE A 148 29.23 3.83 13.77
N VAL A 149 29.86 2.98 14.60
CA VAL A 149 30.24 3.33 15.97
C VAL A 149 31.76 3.46 15.99
N LEU A 150 32.26 4.62 16.40
CA LEU A 150 33.69 4.87 16.54
C LEU A 150 34.02 4.91 18.03
N GLU A 151 34.94 4.05 18.46
CA GLU A 151 35.37 3.93 19.84
C GLU A 151 36.82 4.42 19.97
N GLY A 152 37.10 5.14 21.05
CA GLY A 152 38.42 5.67 21.36
C GLY A 152 38.77 5.44 22.83
N LYS A 153 39.92 5.95 23.24
CA LYS A 153 40.35 5.99 24.64
C LYS A 153 40.63 7.43 25.04
N THR A 154 40.44 7.75 26.32
CA THR A 154 40.86 9.03 26.87
C THR A 154 42.38 9.11 26.87
N ALA A 155 42.94 10.22 26.38
CA ALA A 155 44.36 10.52 26.39
C ALA A 155 44.56 12.01 26.69
N HIS A 156 45.71 12.35 27.26
CA HIS A 156 46.13 13.75 27.32
C HIS A 156 46.47 14.20 25.88
N SER A 157 46.18 15.46 25.54
CA SER A 157 46.34 15.98 24.17
C SER A 157 47.79 16.32 23.80
N SER A 158 48.75 16.00 24.66
CA SER A 158 50.17 16.35 24.57
C SER A 158 51.04 15.13 24.30
#